data_AF-A0A2I1G8V2-F1
#
_entry.id   AF-A0A2I1G8V2-F1
#
_cell.length_a   1.000
_cell.length_b   1.000
_cell.length_c   1.000
_cell.angle_alpha   90.00
_cell.angle_beta   90.00
_cell.angle_gamma   90.00
#
_symmetry.space_group_name_H-M   'P 1'
#
loop_
_entity.id
_entity.type
_entity.pdbx_description
1 polymer ?
#
loop_
_entity_poly.entity_id
_entity_poly.type
_entity_poly.pdbx_seq_one_letter_code
_entity_poly.pdbx_strand_id
1 'polypeptide(L)' 'MGKVHGSLARAGKVKSQTPKVEKQEKKKKKAGRAKKRILYNRRFVNVTNMIGGKRRMNPAPTTT' A
#
# COMPACT_ATOMS: atom_id res chain seq x y z
N MET A 1 4.43 40.98 11.79
CA MET A 1 3.52 39.86 12.11
C MET A 1 2.29 39.99 11.22
N GLY A 2 2.25 39.24 10.12
CA GLY A 2 1.16 39.33 9.13
C GLY A 2 -0.13 38.71 9.65
N LYS A 3 -1.27 39.15 9.11
CA LYS A 3 -2.61 38.60 9.40
C LYS A 3 -2.66 37.12 9.01
N VAL A 4 -2.81 36.24 10.00
CA VAL A 4 -2.95 34.79 9.78
C VAL A 4 -4.43 34.48 9.52
N HIS A 5 -4.73 33.91 8.35
CA HIS A 5 -6.08 33.51 7.98
C HIS A 5 -6.29 32.01 8.30
N GLY A 6 -7.32 31.72 9.08
CA GLY A 6 -7.71 30.35 9.48
C GLY A 6 -7.82 30.19 10.98
N SER A 7 -8.91 29.58 11.45
CA SER A 7 -9.09 29.25 12.87
C SER A 7 -8.42 27.92 13.21
N LEU A 8 -7.75 27.88 14.37
CA LEU A 8 -7.07 26.68 14.87
C LEU A 8 -8.06 25.59 15.35
N ALA A 9 -9.34 25.94 15.50
CA ALA A 9 -10.40 25.09 16.04
C ALA A 9 -10.64 23.76 15.28
N ARG A 10 -10.18 23.64 14.03
CA ARG A 10 -10.35 22.42 13.21
C ARG A 10 -9.07 21.59 13.09
N ALA A 11 -7.98 21.98 13.75
CA ALA A 11 -6.73 21.24 13.72
C ALA A 11 -6.93 19.82 14.28
N GLY A 12 -6.43 18.81 13.57
CA GLY A 12 -6.47 17.41 14.02
C GLY A 12 -7.82 16.69 13.88
N LYS A 13 -8.92 17.38 13.50
CA LYS A 13 -10.28 16.80 13.38
C LYS A 13 -10.32 15.45 12.66
N VAL A 14 -9.65 15.34 11.52
CA VAL A 14 -9.71 14.14 10.68
C VAL A 14 -9.03 12.95 11.36
N LYS A 15 -7.87 13.17 11.98
CA LYS A 15 -7.10 12.09 12.62
C LYS A 15 -7.77 11.58 13.89
N SER A 16 -8.49 12.43 14.63
CA SER A 16 -9.26 12.02 15.81
C SER A 16 -10.60 11.37 15.45
N GLN A 17 -11.22 11.76 14.32
CA GLN A 17 -12.47 11.17 13.86
C GLN A 17 -12.29 9.76 13.27
N THR A 18 -11.16 9.48 12.62
CA THR A 18 -10.90 8.15 12.05
C THR A 18 -10.67 7.11 13.16
N PRO A 19 -11.31 5.92 13.09
CA PRO A 19 -11.07 4.87 14.06
C PRO A 19 -9.60 4.46 14.06
N LYS A 20 -9.02 4.30 15.26
CA LYS A 20 -7.63 3.88 15.39
C LYS A 20 -7.52 2.38 15.17
N VAL A 21 -7.03 1.98 14.00
CA VAL A 21 -6.72 0.57 13.71
C VAL A 21 -5.31 0.24 14.21
N GLU A 22 -5.21 -0.77 15.06
CA GLU A 22 -3.93 -1.30 15.53
C GLU A 22 -3.15 -1.97 14.41
N LYS A 23 -1.82 -1.99 14.54
CA LYS A 23 -0.98 -2.65 13.54
C LYS A 23 -1.14 -4.16 13.71
N GLN A 24 -1.65 -4.82 12.67
CA GLN A 24 -1.66 -6.27 12.61
C GLN A 24 -0.23 -6.82 12.65
N GLU A 25 -0.04 -7.90 13.41
CA GLU A 25 1.21 -8.66 13.40
C GLU A 25 1.45 -9.28 12.02
N LYS A 26 2.64 -9.05 11.46
CA LYS A 26 3.03 -9.56 10.15
C LYS A 26 4.36 -10.25 10.24
N LYS A 27 4.49 -11.37 9.52
CA LYS A 27 5.75 -12.11 9.40
C LYS A 27 6.86 -11.18 8.91
N LYS A 28 8.07 -11.37 9.43
CA LYS A 28 9.26 -10.61 9.01
C LYS A 28 9.45 -10.76 7.49
N LYS A 29 9.58 -9.63 6.79
CA LYS A 29 9.85 -9.64 5.35
C LYS A 29 11.26 -10.17 5.11
N LYS A 30 11.41 -11.09 4.16
CA LYS A 30 12.76 -11.52 3.72
C LYS A 30 13.52 -10.32 3.17
N ALA A 31 14.82 -10.25 3.46
CA ALA A 31 15.70 -9.17 3.03
C ALA A 31 16.68 -9.62 1.93
N GLY A 32 17.34 -8.66 1.28
CA GLY A 32 18.43 -8.89 0.34
C GLY A 32 18.10 -9.85 -0.82
N ARG A 33 18.98 -10.83 -1.02
CA ARG A 33 18.90 -11.80 -2.13
C ARG A 33 17.63 -12.65 -2.08
N ALA A 34 17.19 -13.05 -0.89
CA ALA A 34 15.97 -13.84 -0.71
C ALA A 34 14.72 -13.06 -1.18
N LYS A 35 14.66 -11.75 -0.91
CA LYS A 35 13.59 -10.88 -1.41
C LYS A 35 13.62 -10.77 -2.93
N LYS A 36 14.81 -10.57 -3.52
CA LYS A 36 14.98 -10.49 -4.98
C LYS A 36 14.54 -11.77 -5.68
N ARG A 37 14.88 -12.95 -5.15
CA ARG A 37 14.43 -14.26 -5.69
C ARG A 37 12.90 -14.40 -5.67
N ILE A 38 12.25 -14.05 -4.56
CA ILE A 38 10.78 -14.08 -4.47
C ILE A 38 10.14 -13.13 -5.48
N LEU A 39 10.68 -11.91 -5.63
CA LEU A 39 10.17 -10.94 -6.58
C LEU A 39 10.32 -11.40 -8.03
N TYR A 40 11.45 -12.02 -8.38
CA TYR A 40 11.70 -12.55 -9.72
C TYR A 40 10.70 -13.67 -10.05
N ASN A 41 10.61 -14.69 -9.17
CA ASN A 41 9.70 -15.81 -9.38
C ASN A 41 8.25 -15.33 -9.51
N ARG A 42 7.82 -14.40 -8.65
CA ARG A 42 6.45 -13.84 -8.67
C ARG A 42 6.15 -12.98 -9.90
N ARG A 43 7.15 -12.38 -10.54
CA ARG A 43 6.94 -11.45 -11.66
C ARG A 43 7.11 -12.11 -13.03
N PHE A 44 8.00 -13.09 -13.13
CA PHE A 44 8.48 -13.59 -14.41
C PHE A 44 8.33 -15.11 -14.57
N VAL A 45 8.46 -15.89 -13.50
CA VAL A 45 8.40 -17.36 -13.59
C VAL A 45 6.97 -17.87 -13.42
N ASN A 46 6.26 -17.38 -12.40
CA ASN A 46 4.94 -17.88 -12.01
C ASN A 46 3.78 -17.11 -12.66
N VAL A 47 4.06 -16.22 -13.61
CA VAL A 47 3.01 -15.42 -14.29
C VAL A 47 3.09 -15.69 -15.78
N THR A 48 2.11 -16.41 -16.29
CA THR A 48 1.85 -16.53 -17.72
C THR A 48 1.20 -15.23 -18.20
N ASN A 49 2.00 -14.27 -18.63
CA ASN A 49 1.45 -13.13 -19.36
C ASN A 49 0.91 -13.70 -20.69
N MET A 50 -0.41 -13.84 -20.83
CA MET A 50 -1.01 -14.03 -22.15
C MET A 50 -0.49 -12.92 -23.08
N ILE A 51 -0.16 -13.30 -24.31
CA ILE A 51 0.32 -12.39 -25.36
C ILE A 51 -0.61 -11.17 -25.40
N GLY A 52 -0.07 -9.98 -25.14
CA GLY A 52 -0.82 -8.70 -25.13
C GLY A 52 -1.28 -8.17 -23.77
N GLY A 53 -1.18 -8.94 -22.67
CA GLY A 53 -1.62 -8.51 -21.34
C GLY A 53 -0.53 -7.79 -20.52
N LYS A 54 -0.68 -6.49 -20.25
CA LYS A 54 0.23 -5.76 -19.33
C LYS A 54 -0.03 -6.18 -17.88
N ARG A 55 0.98 -6.75 -17.20
CA ARG A 55 0.92 -7.21 -15.80
C ARG A 55 0.41 -6.11 -14.86
N ARG A 56 -0.74 -6.34 -14.22
CA ARG A 56 -1.30 -5.46 -13.17
C ARG A 56 -0.81 -5.92 -11.80
N MET A 57 -0.37 -4.99 -10.96
CA MET A 57 0.04 -5.27 -9.59
C MET A 57 -1.00 -4.66 -8.65
N ASN A 58 -1.57 -5.48 -7.77
CA ASN A 58 -2.66 -5.12 -6.86
C ASN A 58 -3.95 -4.69 -7.59
N PRO A 59 -4.55 -5.56 -8.44
CA PRO A 59 -5.90 -5.30 -8.93
C PRO A 59 -6.88 -5.28 -7.75
N ALA A 60 -7.88 -4.39 -7.81
CA ALA A 60 -9.01 -4.47 -6.88
C ALA A 60 -9.67 -5.84 -7.06
N PRO A 61 -10.13 -6.50 -5.98
CA PRO A 61 -10.90 -7.74 -6.13
C PRO A 61 -12.16 -7.44 -6.95
N THR A 62 -12.40 -8.23 -7.99
CA THR A 62 -13.67 -8.21 -8.71
C THR A 62 -14.71 -8.87 -7.82
N THR A 63 -15.58 -8.07 -7.21
CA THR A 63 -16.75 -8.58 -6.48
C THR A 63 -17.70 -9.28 -7.46
N THR A 64 -17.88 -10.58 -7.28
CA THR A 64 -19.12 -11.29 -7.64
C THR A 64 -19.87 -11.56 -6.35
#